data_AF-A0AAD6DT22-F1
#
_entry.id   AF-A0AAD6DT22-F1
#
_cell.length_a   1.000
_cell.length_b   1.000
_cell.length_c   1.000
_cell.angle_alpha   90.00
_cell.angle_beta   90.00
_cell.angle_gamma   90.00
#
_symmetry.space_group_name_H-M   'P 1'
#
loop_
_entity.id
_entity.type
_entity.pdbx_description
1 polymer ?
#
loop_
_entity_poly.entity_id
_entity_poly.type
_entity_poly.pdbx_seq_one_letter_code
_entity_poly.pdbx_strand_id
1 'polypeptide(L)'
;MLMEQVAKTFGLPTATADEVVFFQSSTGRNIGAGLFIYIMTYLREHRLLGIFFLCWSTAGMADTKLLMEHPRGELVGMHIRNTCALLVLGPLLIQSASQ
;
A
#
# COMPACT_ATOMS: atom_id res chain seq x y z
N MET A 1 -2.98 9.80 -20.11
CA MET A 1 -3.20 11.11 -19.45
C MET A 1 -3.69 11.00 -18.00
N LEU A 2 -4.89 10.48 -17.72
CA LEU A 2 -5.40 10.38 -16.33
C LEU A 2 -4.47 9.55 -15.42
N MET A 3 -3.97 8.43 -15.95
CA MET A 3 -3.10 7.50 -15.22
C MET A 3 -1.76 8.10 -14.80
N GLU A 4 -1.12 8.85 -15.71
CA GLU A 4 0.13 9.55 -15.45
C GLU A 4 -0.05 10.66 -14.41
N GLN A 5 -1.19 11.35 -14.43
CA GLN A 5 -1.51 12.35 -13.41
C GLN A 5 -1.65 11.71 -12.03
N VAL A 6 -2.38 10.61 -11.93
CA VAL A 6 -2.54 9.87 -10.66
C VAL A 6 -1.18 9.38 -10.15
N ALA A 7 -0.36 8.74 -10.99
CA ALA A 7 0.96 8.27 -10.61
C ALA A 7 1.90 9.41 -10.16
N LYS A 8 1.87 10.56 -10.85
CA LYS A 8 2.62 11.75 -10.46
C LYS A 8 2.18 12.31 -9.11
N THR A 9 0.88 12.33 -8.83
CA THR A 9 0.35 12.72 -7.51
C THR A 9 0.86 11.80 -6.40
N PHE A 10 1.07 10.52 -6.69
CA PHE A 10 1.61 9.52 -5.76
C PHE A 10 3.14 9.42 -5.73
N GLY A 11 3.86 10.43 -6.26
CA GLY A 11 5.31 10.50 -6.14
C GLY A 11 6.09 9.70 -7.18
N LEU A 12 5.47 9.39 -8.32
CA LEU A 12 6.12 8.79 -9.48
C LEU A 12 6.23 9.82 -10.63
N PRO A 13 7.11 10.84 -10.51
CA PRO A 13 7.16 11.98 -11.43
C PRO A 13 7.52 11.59 -12.88
N THR A 14 8.23 10.48 -13.05
CA THR A 14 8.71 9.96 -14.33
C THR A 14 7.87 8.79 -14.86
N ALA A 15 6.78 8.40 -14.19
CA ALA A 15 5.96 7.29 -14.65
C ALA A 15 5.16 7.66 -15.90
N THR A 16 5.41 6.91 -16.97
CA THR A 16 4.61 6.91 -18.20
C THR A 16 3.45 5.93 -18.06
N ALA A 17 2.41 6.06 -18.90
CA ALA A 17 1.25 5.17 -18.85
C ALA A 17 1.62 3.67 -18.95
N ASP A 18 2.69 3.33 -19.66
CA ASP A 18 3.16 1.95 -19.84
C ASP A 18 4.03 1.44 -18.66
N GLU A 19 4.69 2.34 -17.93
CA GLU A 19 5.63 2.02 -16.85
C GLU A 19 5.04 2.16 -15.45
N VAL A 20 3.83 2.72 -15.34
CA VAL A 20 3.12 2.94 -14.06
C VAL A 20 3.02 1.66 -13.21
N VAL A 21 2.95 0.49 -13.85
CA VAL A 21 2.87 -0.81 -13.17
C VAL A 21 4.26 -1.39 -12.83
N PHE A 22 5.34 -0.89 -13.46
CA PHE A 22 6.69 -1.49 -13.42
C PHE A 22 7.77 -0.61 -12.75
N PHE A 23 7.40 0.46 -12.06
CA PHE A 23 8.40 1.37 -11.47
C PHE A 23 9.16 0.77 -10.28
N GLN A 24 10.49 0.89 -10.27
CA GLN A 24 11.38 0.51 -9.15
C GLN A 24 11.00 1.18 -7.81
N SER A 25 10.33 2.34 -7.86
CA SER A 25 9.77 3.02 -6.68
C SER A 25 8.79 2.13 -5.89
N SER A 26 8.03 1.26 -6.58
CA SER A 26 7.14 0.29 -5.94
C SER A 26 7.93 -0.73 -5.09
N THR A 27 9.10 -1.17 -5.57
CA THR A 27 9.98 -2.09 -4.84
C THR A 27 10.52 -1.45 -3.57
N GLY A 28 11.08 -0.24 -3.65
CA GLY A 28 11.62 0.46 -2.48
C GLY A 28 10.55 0.78 -1.43
N ARG A 29 9.38 1.25 -1.89
CA ARG A 29 8.20 1.52 -1.04
C ARG A 29 7.76 0.27 -0.28
N ASN A 30 7.66 -0.88 -0.95
CA ASN A 30 7.22 -2.13 -0.34
C ASN A 30 8.28 -2.71 0.61
N ILE A 31 9.56 -2.61 0.28
CA ILE A 31 10.66 -3.01 1.18
C ILE A 31 10.65 -2.14 2.45
N GLY A 32 10.51 -0.83 2.30
CA GLY A 32 10.42 0.10 3.43
C GLY A 32 9.24 -0.20 4.35
N ALA A 33 8.07 -0.48 3.78
CA ALA A 33 6.89 -0.90 4.54
C ALA A 33 7.12 -2.24 5.27
N GLY A 34 7.68 -3.23 4.59
CA GLY A 34 8.00 -4.52 5.20
C GLY A 34 8.98 -4.36 6.37
N LEU A 35 10.01 -3.53 6.22
CA LEU A 35 10.97 -3.23 7.28
C LEU A 35 10.31 -2.51 8.46
N PHE A 36 9.45 -1.52 8.21
CA PHE A 36 8.70 -0.84 9.27
C PHE A 36 7.83 -1.83 10.06
N ILE A 37 7.10 -2.70 9.37
CA ILE A 37 6.27 -3.75 9.99
C ILE A 37 7.13 -4.67 10.85
N TYR A 38 8.27 -5.13 10.33
CA TYR A 38 9.20 -6.01 11.03
C TYR A 38 9.71 -5.35 12.33
N ILE A 39 10.17 -4.10 12.25
CA ILE A 39 10.70 -3.37 13.41
C ILE A 39 9.60 -3.13 14.45
N MET A 40 8.42 -2.64 14.06
CA MET A 40 7.32 -2.39 15.00
C MET A 40 6.82 -3.67 15.65
N THR A 41 6.81 -4.79 14.91
CA THR A 41 6.49 -6.11 15.46
C THR A 41 7.53 -6.54 16.49
N TYR A 42 8.83 -6.36 16.19
CA TYR A 42 9.92 -6.67 17.11
C TYR A 42 9.84 -5.83 18.40
N LEU A 43 9.52 -4.53 18.27
CA LEU A 43 9.37 -3.61 19.40
C LEU A 43 8.03 -3.76 20.15
N ARG A 44 7.11 -4.60 19.66
CA ARG A 44 5.75 -4.78 20.20
C ARG A 44 4.91 -3.50 20.19
N GLU A 45 5.20 -2.59 19.26
CA GLU A 45 4.49 -1.33 19.08
C GLU A 45 3.20 -1.54 18.26
N HIS A 46 2.27 -2.35 18.80
CA HIS A 46 1.06 -2.78 18.09
C HIS A 46 0.16 -1.61 17.69
N ARG A 47 0.12 -0.55 18.49
CA ARG A 47 -0.67 0.66 18.18
C ARG A 47 -0.13 1.37 16.95
N LEU A 48 1.17 1.60 16.88
CA LEU A 48 1.81 2.22 15.73
C LEU A 48 1.70 1.34 14.48
N LEU A 49 1.86 0.03 14.64
CA LEU A 49 1.67 -0.93 13.55
C LEU A 49 0.25 -0.90 12.99
N GLY A 50 -0.77 -0.84 13.86
CA GLY A 50 -2.17 -0.78 13.44
C GLY A 50 -2.54 0.54 12.76
N ILE A 51 -2.02 1.68 13.24
CA ILE A 51 -2.15 2.99 12.56
C ILE A 51 -1.49 2.92 11.18
N PHE A 52 -0.28 2.35 11.11
CA PHE A 52 0.41 2.17 9.84
C PHE A 52 -0.39 1.31 8.86
N PHE A 53 -1.03 0.21 9.28
CA PHE A 53 -1.88 -0.61 8.41
C PHE A 53 -3.06 0.18 7.85
N LEU A 54 -3.72 1.01 8.67
CA LEU A 54 -4.80 1.89 8.20
C LEU A 54 -4.29 2.89 7.17
N CYS A 55 -3.15 3.54 7.42
CA CYS A 55 -2.54 4.45 6.45
C CYS A 55 -2.14 3.71 5.16
N TRP A 56 -1.52 2.54 5.27
CA TRP A 56 -1.05 1.74 4.13
C TRP A 56 -2.19 1.21 3.27
N SER A 57 -3.40 1.06 3.83
CA SER A 57 -4.58 0.72 3.05
C SER A 57 -4.87 1.74 1.94
N THR A 58 -4.54 3.03 2.15
CA THR A 58 -4.71 4.07 1.12
C THR A 58 -3.76 3.85 -0.07
N ALA A 59 -2.53 3.37 0.18
CA ALA A 59 -1.61 2.96 -0.87
C ALA A 59 -2.16 1.73 -1.62
N GLY A 60 -2.74 0.77 -0.90
CA GLY A 60 -3.42 -0.39 -1.50
C GLY A 60 -4.62 0.00 -2.39
N MET A 61 -5.41 1.00 -1.98
CA MET A 61 -6.51 1.54 -2.79
C MET A 61 -5.99 2.22 -4.07
N ALA A 62 -4.92 3.02 -3.96
CA ALA A 62 -4.31 3.66 -5.11
C ALA A 62 -3.74 2.63 -6.11
N ASP A 63 -3.02 1.62 -5.62
CA ASP A 63 -2.51 0.53 -6.44
C ASP A 63 -3.64 -0.25 -7.12
N THR A 64 -4.71 -0.55 -6.38
CA THR A 64 -5.90 -1.24 -6.93
C THR A 64 -6.51 -0.43 -8.07
N LYS A 65 -6.70 0.88 -7.88
CA LYS A 65 -7.24 1.77 -8.92
C LYS A 65 -6.34 1.80 -10.15
N LEU A 66 -5.03 1.94 -9.96
CA LEU A 66 -4.05 1.92 -11.06
C LEU A 66 -4.13 0.60 -11.83
N LEU A 67 -4.23 -0.54 -11.15
CA LEU A 67 -4.37 -1.83 -11.82
C LEU A 67 -5.70 -1.97 -12.55
N MET A 68 -6.83 -1.54 -11.97
CA MET A 68 -8.14 -1.59 -12.64
C MET A 68 -8.20 -0.74 -13.91
N GLU A 69 -7.50 0.38 -13.94
CA GLU A 69 -7.49 1.30 -15.08
C GLU A 69 -6.41 0.94 -16.14
N HIS A 70 -5.48 0.03 -15.83
CA HIS A 70 -4.41 -0.35 -16.76
C HIS A 70 -4.85 -1.48 -17.72
N PRO A 71 -4.55 -1.41 -19.03
CA PRO A 71 -4.89 -2.46 -19.99
C PRO A 71 -4.27 -3.83 -19.70
N ARG A 72 -3.16 -3.85 -18.94
CA ARG A 72 -2.45 -5.05 -18.48
C ARG A 72 -2.46 -5.20 -16.96
N GLY A 73 -3.45 -4.61 -16.28
CA GLY A 73 -3.57 -4.71 -14.84
C GLY A 73 -3.93 -6.13 -14.42
N GLU A 74 -2.99 -6.83 -13.79
CA GLU A 74 -3.21 -8.17 -13.24
C GLU A 74 -3.35 -8.11 -11.72
N LEU A 75 -3.84 -9.21 -11.12
CA LEU A 75 -3.88 -9.41 -9.66
C LEU A 75 -4.66 -8.34 -8.86
N VAL A 76 -5.56 -7.59 -9.50
CA VAL A 76 -6.44 -6.60 -8.85
C VAL A 76 -7.13 -7.19 -7.61
N GLY A 77 -7.68 -8.40 -7.70
CA GLY A 77 -8.34 -9.07 -6.59
C GLY A 77 -7.42 -9.34 -5.39
N MET A 78 -6.13 -9.58 -5.63
CA MET A 78 -5.13 -9.73 -4.56
C MET A 78 -4.91 -8.41 -3.84
N HIS A 79 -4.83 -7.29 -4.57
CA HIS A 79 -4.68 -5.95 -3.98
C HIS A 79 -5.92 -5.53 -3.19
N ILE A 80 -7.13 -5.82 -3.70
CA ILE A 80 -8.39 -5.59 -2.97
C ILE A 80 -8.37 -6.38 -1.65
N ARG A 81 -8.08 -7.68 -1.71
CA ARG A 81 -8.02 -8.55 -0.51
C ARG A 81 -7.02 -8.02 0.51
N ASN A 82 -5.82 -7.66 0.07
CA ASN A 82 -4.77 -7.16 0.97
C ASN A 82 -5.18 -5.81 1.59
N THR A 83 -5.80 -4.92 0.83
CA THR A 83 -6.35 -3.65 1.34
C THR A 83 -7.41 -3.89 2.41
N CYS A 84 -8.35 -4.80 2.17
CA CYS A 84 -9.36 -5.18 3.15
C CYS A 84 -8.73 -5.79 4.40
N ALA A 85 -7.73 -6.65 4.26
CA ALA A 85 -7.02 -7.23 5.39
C ALA A 85 -6.37 -6.15 6.27
N LEU A 86 -5.72 -5.14 5.66
CA LEU A 86 -5.13 -4.02 6.40
C LEU A 86 -6.18 -3.18 7.13
N LEU A 87 -7.33 -2.93 6.50
CA LEU A 87 -8.47 -2.20 7.11
C LEU A 87 -9.07 -2.93 8.31
N VAL A 88 -9.00 -4.27 8.36
CA VAL A 88 -9.49 -5.08 9.48
C VAL A 88 -8.42 -5.27 10.54
N LEU A 89 -7.18 -5.59 10.14
CA LEU A 89 -6.08 -5.85 11.07
C LEU A 89 -5.61 -4.58 11.78
N GLY A 90 -5.68 -3.41 11.13
CA GLY A 90 -5.29 -2.14 11.72
C GLY A 90 -6.03 -1.82 13.02
N PRO A 91 -7.38 -1.77 13.01
CA PRO A 91 -8.18 -1.57 14.21
C PRO A 91 -7.97 -2.65 15.28
N LEU A 92 -7.84 -3.92 14.88
CA LEU A 92 -7.60 -5.03 15.81
C LEU A 92 -6.26 -4.89 16.54
N LEU A 93 -5.20 -4.50 15.82
CA LEU A 93 -3.88 -4.24 16.41
C LEU A 93 -3.91 -3.05 17.37
N ILE A 94 -4.61 -1.97 17.00
CA ILE A 94 -4.79 -0.80 17.88
C ILE A 94 -5.52 -1.19 19.18
N GLN A 95 -6.58 -2.00 19.07
CA GLN A 95 -7.33 -2.49 20.22
C GLN A 95 -6.46 -3.39 21.12
N SER A 96 -5.68 -4.30 20.52
CA SER A 96 -4.78 -5.19 21.27
C SER A 96 -3.70 -4.44 22.07
N ALA A 97 -3.34 -3.23 21.64
CA ALA A 97 -2.36 -2.39 22.33
C ALA A 97 -2.94 -1.64 23.54
N SER A 98 -4.26 -1.68 23.73
CA SER A 98 -4.97 -1.02 24.83
C SER A 98 -5.30 -1.97 25.99
N GLN A 99 -4.90 -3.24 25.87
CA GLN A 99 -5.01 -4.29 26.90
C GLN A 99 -3.66 -4.49 27.59
#